data_AF-W4LQY6-F1
#
_entry.id   AF-W4LQY6-F1
#
_cell.length_a   1.000
_cell.length_b   1.000
_cell.length_c   1.000
_cell.angle_alpha   90.00
_cell.angle_beta   90.00
_cell.angle_gamma   90.00
#
_symmetry.space_group_name_H-M   'P 1'
#
loop_
_entity.id
_entity.type
_entity.pdbx_description
1 polymer ?
#
loop_
_entity_poly.entity_id
_entity_poly.type
_entity_poly.pdbx_seq_one_letter_code
_entity_poly.pdbx_strand_id
1 'polypeptide(L)'
;MTQEMTMLGDDIIAARNDGYSLSWLEQLSERQDHSDIDVESLPELSSNLTGRLHGAIPRPGLPQVGAYAFRTKQEVWGYNLRKLFEEAVSRQWSSATDVPWHTLEALPDDIERAECQLATFFTEVEFVAADVPGRFIASMSPDYDETRQFLLTQVMDESRHMDVFRKRALANGGGLMRRVDTTTGVVGGRTDDARDFTEMSSRLHILGEGGVLTLFRLGELMAYNDAEKTIYRRAAQDEARHVAFGILHLKYLGETCPERREEVHTYLDEGEIRQATGAGGENPAGTQTLTSEALAVLLGGGKDKVDEGYKILMAIRKRQAKEYFQRLKSCGFDDRIHNGRVNPALLAAVKDS
;
A
#
# COMPACT_ATOMS: atom_id res chain seq x y z
N MET A 1 26.97 -25.54 -33.07
CA MET A 1 26.55 -24.42 -33.93
C MET A 1 25.90 -25.02 -35.16
N THR A 2 24.58 -25.19 -35.11
CA THR A 2 23.75 -25.87 -36.11
C THR A 2 23.35 -24.91 -37.24
N GLN A 3 22.94 -25.47 -38.37
CA GLN A 3 22.53 -24.81 -39.63
C GLN A 3 21.55 -23.62 -39.45
N GLU A 4 20.78 -23.58 -38.36
CA GLU A 4 19.89 -22.47 -37.98
C GLU A 4 20.63 -21.17 -37.62
N MET A 5 21.83 -21.24 -37.03
CA MET A 5 22.62 -20.03 -36.72
C MET A 5 23.23 -19.40 -37.97
N THR A 6 23.43 -20.19 -39.03
CA THR A 6 23.95 -19.72 -40.32
C THR A 6 22.87 -18.97 -41.11
N MET A 7 21.62 -19.48 -41.08
CA MET A 7 20.45 -18.84 -41.69
C MET A 7 20.13 -17.48 -41.05
N LEU A 8 20.26 -17.37 -39.72
CA LEU A 8 20.06 -16.10 -39.00
C LEU A 8 21.06 -15.01 -39.46
N GLY A 9 22.29 -15.41 -39.83
CA GLY A 9 23.34 -14.48 -40.26
C GLY A 9 23.05 -13.82 -41.61
N ASP A 10 22.54 -14.57 -42.59
CA ASP A 10 22.26 -14.06 -43.92
C ASP A 10 21.08 -13.06 -43.92
N ASP A 11 20.04 -13.32 -43.13
CA ASP A 11 18.90 -12.41 -42.96
C ASP A 11 19.28 -11.11 -42.23
N ILE A 12 20.19 -11.18 -41.24
CA ILE A 12 20.74 -10.01 -40.54
C ILE A 12 21.58 -9.15 -41.50
N ILE A 13 22.36 -9.77 -42.38
CA ILE A 13 23.16 -9.07 -43.39
C ILE A 13 22.25 -8.39 -44.42
N ALA A 14 21.21 -9.09 -44.91
CA ALA A 14 20.24 -8.53 -45.83
C ALA A 14 19.52 -7.31 -45.22
N ALA A 15 19.03 -7.43 -43.98
CA ALA A 15 18.38 -6.31 -43.29
C ALA A 15 19.32 -5.12 -43.01
N ARG A 16 20.61 -5.36 -42.71
CA ARG A 16 21.61 -4.27 -42.63
C ARG A 16 21.81 -3.57 -43.97
N ASN A 17 21.88 -4.34 -45.07
CA ASN A 17 22.03 -3.79 -46.42
C ASN A 17 20.79 -2.99 -46.87
N ASP A 18 19.61 -3.36 -46.39
CA ASP A 18 18.34 -2.64 -46.59
C ASP A 18 18.21 -1.40 -45.68
N GLY A 19 19.23 -1.09 -44.88
CA GLY A 19 19.30 0.13 -44.06
C GLY A 19 18.65 0.02 -42.69
N TYR A 20 18.27 -1.18 -42.23
CA TYR A 20 17.74 -1.38 -40.88
C TYR A 20 18.86 -1.28 -39.83
N SER A 21 18.62 -0.50 -38.77
CA SER A 21 19.52 -0.42 -37.62
C SER A 21 19.39 -1.66 -36.75
N LEU A 22 20.30 -2.63 -36.92
CA LEU A 22 20.37 -3.86 -36.14
C LEU A 22 21.32 -3.80 -34.94
N SER A 23 21.72 -2.59 -34.49
CA SER A 23 22.59 -2.41 -33.31
C SER A 23 22.00 -2.99 -32.01
N TRP A 24 20.69 -3.21 -31.96
CA TRP A 24 20.03 -3.90 -30.85
C TRP A 24 20.45 -5.38 -30.70
N LEU A 25 20.88 -6.03 -31.79
CA LEU A 25 21.41 -7.41 -31.73
C LEU A 25 22.78 -7.48 -31.06
N GLU A 26 23.56 -6.40 -31.15
CA GLU A 26 24.89 -6.29 -30.52
C GLU A 26 24.77 -6.13 -28.99
N GLN A 27 23.60 -5.71 -28.48
CA GLN A 27 23.36 -5.68 -27.04
C GLN A 27 23.38 -7.05 -26.38
N LEU A 28 22.98 -8.11 -27.08
CA LEU A 28 22.98 -9.46 -26.48
C LEU A 28 24.40 -9.97 -26.26
N SER A 29 25.36 -9.54 -27.10
CA SER A 29 26.78 -9.84 -26.92
C SER A 29 27.46 -8.98 -25.84
N GLU A 30 26.90 -7.80 -25.54
CA GLU A 30 27.43 -6.88 -24.53
C GLU A 30 26.75 -6.98 -23.16
N ARG A 31 25.60 -7.68 -23.07
CA ARG A 31 24.93 -7.93 -21.79
C ARG A 31 25.81 -8.81 -20.91
N GLN A 32 26.26 -8.26 -19.78
CA GLN A 32 26.55 -9.11 -18.63
C GLN A 32 25.25 -9.76 -18.16
N ASP A 33 25.33 -10.99 -17.69
CA ASP A 33 24.21 -11.69 -17.07
C ASP A 33 23.82 -10.94 -15.78
N HIS A 34 22.86 -10.02 -15.92
CA HIS A 34 22.24 -9.30 -14.82
C HIS A 34 20.94 -9.99 -14.43
N SER A 35 20.97 -11.32 -14.25
CA SER A 35 19.86 -12.06 -13.64
C SER A 35 19.49 -11.49 -12.26
N ASP A 36 20.47 -10.86 -11.62
CA ASP A 36 20.28 -9.93 -10.51
C ASP A 36 20.40 -8.51 -11.08
N ILE A 37 19.28 -7.77 -11.16
CA ILE A 37 19.31 -6.32 -11.43
C ILE A 37 20.06 -5.71 -10.24
N ASP A 38 21.27 -5.21 -10.49
CA ASP A 38 22.06 -4.56 -9.46
C ASP A 38 21.39 -3.23 -9.10
N VAL A 39 20.79 -3.20 -7.92
CA VAL A 39 20.03 -2.10 -7.34
C VAL A 39 20.87 -0.81 -7.19
N GLU A 40 22.20 -0.95 -7.19
CA GLU A 40 23.15 0.17 -7.20
C GLU A 40 23.23 0.89 -8.56
N SER A 41 22.63 0.34 -9.63
CA SER A 41 22.72 0.89 -10.99
C SER A 41 21.61 1.89 -11.37
N LEU A 42 20.58 2.09 -10.52
CA LEU A 42 19.50 3.05 -10.81
C LEU A 42 20.02 4.50 -10.82
N PRO A 43 19.64 5.32 -11.82
CA PRO A 43 20.12 6.70 -11.91
C PRO A 43 19.53 7.59 -10.81
N GLU A 44 20.38 8.39 -10.18
CA GLU A 44 19.96 9.40 -9.18
C GLU A 44 18.96 10.42 -9.76
N LEU A 45 19.16 10.80 -11.04
CA LEU A 45 18.23 11.62 -11.82
C LEU A 45 17.97 10.95 -13.17
N SER A 46 16.72 10.66 -13.47
CA SER A 46 16.30 10.14 -14.76
C SER A 46 16.16 11.24 -15.81
N SER A 47 16.90 11.10 -16.91
CA SER A 47 16.75 11.91 -18.13
C SER A 47 15.71 11.34 -19.11
N ASN A 48 15.09 10.21 -18.76
CA ASN A 48 14.15 9.51 -19.60
C ASN A 48 12.77 10.18 -19.58
N LEU A 49 12.36 10.71 -20.74
CA LEU A 49 11.07 11.37 -20.94
C LEU A 49 10.22 10.71 -22.03
N THR A 50 10.63 9.53 -22.51
CA THR A 50 10.13 8.93 -23.77
C THR A 50 9.31 7.65 -23.54
N GLY A 51 9.04 7.28 -22.29
CA GLY A 51 8.40 6.01 -21.95
C GLY A 51 9.31 4.79 -22.11
N ARG A 52 10.59 4.99 -22.45
CA ARG A 52 11.59 3.92 -22.57
C ARG A 52 11.64 3.13 -21.26
N LEU A 53 11.57 1.81 -21.32
CA LEU A 53 11.69 0.96 -20.13
C LEU A 53 13.10 1.01 -19.57
N HIS A 54 13.24 0.82 -18.26
CA HIS A 54 14.54 0.65 -17.62
C HIS A 54 15.39 -0.41 -18.36
N GLY A 55 16.67 -0.13 -18.60
CA GLY A 55 17.58 -1.00 -19.34
C GLY A 55 17.42 -1.06 -20.86
N ALA A 56 16.40 -0.42 -21.46
CA ALA A 56 16.23 -0.38 -22.91
C ALA A 56 17.12 0.68 -23.60
N ILE A 57 17.50 0.45 -24.86
CA ILE A 57 18.28 1.43 -25.66
C ILE A 57 17.43 2.68 -25.92
N PRO A 58 17.98 3.89 -25.74
CA PRO A 58 17.36 5.10 -26.24
C PRO A 58 17.21 5.08 -27.77
N ARG A 59 16.02 5.38 -28.28
CA ARG A 59 15.83 5.67 -29.71
C ARG A 59 15.88 7.18 -29.94
N PRO A 60 16.85 7.69 -30.73
CA PRO A 60 16.92 9.11 -31.05
C PRO A 60 15.64 9.62 -31.74
N GLY A 61 15.26 10.87 -31.46
CA GLY A 61 14.14 11.54 -32.11
C GLY A 61 12.74 11.11 -31.67
N LEU A 62 12.62 10.27 -30.62
CA LEU A 62 11.32 9.95 -30.05
C LEU A 62 10.70 11.19 -29.37
N PRO A 63 9.39 11.44 -29.58
CA PRO A 63 8.66 12.44 -28.81
C PRO A 63 8.74 12.12 -27.32
N GLN A 64 8.82 13.17 -26.51
CA GLN A 64 8.62 13.03 -25.08
C GLN A 64 7.16 12.69 -24.83
N VAL A 65 6.91 11.60 -24.08
CA VAL A 65 5.56 11.08 -23.82
C VAL A 65 5.04 11.58 -22.46
N GLY A 66 5.93 11.93 -21.53
CA GLY A 66 5.55 12.40 -20.21
C GLY A 66 6.42 13.52 -19.69
N ALA A 67 5.79 14.53 -19.10
CA ALA A 67 6.40 15.34 -18.06
C ALA A 67 6.31 14.54 -16.75
N TYR A 68 7.17 13.53 -16.58
CA TYR A 68 7.26 12.81 -15.31
C TYR A 68 7.60 13.80 -14.20
N ALA A 69 6.74 13.89 -13.19
CA ALA A 69 6.95 14.78 -12.05
C ALA A 69 8.05 14.24 -11.14
N PHE A 70 8.09 12.91 -10.95
CA PHE A 70 9.08 12.26 -10.09
C PHE A 70 10.19 11.66 -10.94
N ARG A 71 11.37 12.29 -10.85
CA ARG A 71 12.52 12.01 -11.73
C ARG A 71 13.80 11.79 -10.97
N THR A 72 13.79 11.88 -9.65
CA THR A 72 14.94 11.56 -8.82
C THR A 72 14.69 10.31 -7.99
N LYS A 73 15.76 9.55 -7.74
CA LYS A 73 15.69 8.28 -7.01
C LYS A 73 15.17 8.50 -5.59
N GLN A 74 15.66 9.54 -4.92
CA GLN A 74 15.24 9.97 -3.59
C GLN A 74 13.72 10.23 -3.44
N GLU A 75 13.03 10.62 -4.51
CA GLU A 75 11.60 10.92 -4.43
C GLU A 75 10.73 9.66 -4.31
N VAL A 76 11.19 8.51 -4.80
CA VAL A 76 10.29 7.36 -5.08
C VAL A 76 10.85 5.99 -4.68
N TRP A 77 12.16 5.88 -4.48
CA TRP A 77 12.82 4.59 -4.28
C TRP A 77 12.87 4.19 -2.80
N GLY A 78 13.19 2.93 -2.54
CA GLY A 78 13.32 2.35 -1.20
C GLY A 78 14.12 1.05 -1.25
N TYR A 79 14.52 0.53 -0.10
CA TYR A 79 15.32 -0.70 -0.08
C TYR A 79 14.50 -1.96 -0.41
N ASN A 80 15.12 -2.97 -1.02
CA ASN A 80 14.56 -4.32 -1.25
C ASN A 80 13.21 -4.39 -2.01
N LEU A 81 12.86 -3.39 -2.83
CA LEU A 81 11.55 -3.34 -3.52
C LEU A 81 11.33 -4.53 -4.46
N ARG A 82 12.38 -5.00 -5.13
CA ARG A 82 12.29 -6.19 -5.99
C ARG A 82 11.86 -7.44 -5.23
N LYS A 83 12.39 -7.66 -4.03
CA LYS A 83 12.01 -8.80 -3.18
C LYS A 83 10.56 -8.71 -2.73
N LEU A 84 10.10 -7.50 -2.39
CA LEU A 84 8.69 -7.27 -2.05
C LEU A 84 7.77 -7.56 -3.25
N PHE A 85 8.17 -7.13 -4.45
CA PHE A 85 7.44 -7.45 -5.68
C PHE A 85 7.38 -8.97 -5.93
N GLU A 86 8.52 -9.66 -5.83
CA GLU A 86 8.60 -11.12 -6.00
C GLU A 86 7.76 -11.88 -4.96
N GLU A 87 7.75 -11.40 -3.71
CA GLU A 87 6.84 -11.91 -2.70
C GLU A 87 5.37 -11.69 -3.09
N ALA A 88 5.01 -10.48 -3.52
CA ALA A 88 3.63 -10.13 -3.87
C ALA A 88 3.09 -11.01 -5.03
N VAL A 89 3.87 -11.22 -6.08
CA VAL A 89 3.44 -12.07 -7.21
C VAL A 89 3.37 -13.55 -6.86
N SER A 90 4.21 -14.04 -5.94
CA SER A 90 4.20 -15.45 -5.53
C SER A 90 3.05 -15.81 -4.59
N ARG A 91 2.44 -14.82 -3.94
CA ARG A 91 1.39 -15.01 -2.92
C ARG A 91 0.00 -14.55 -3.35
N GLN A 92 -0.23 -14.42 -4.66
CA GLN A 92 -1.54 -14.05 -5.20
C GLN A 92 -2.64 -15.03 -4.78
N TRP A 93 -3.84 -14.48 -4.59
CA TRP A 93 -5.05 -15.21 -4.19
C TRP A 93 -6.28 -14.59 -4.87
N SER A 94 -7.35 -15.35 -5.01
CA SER A 94 -8.59 -14.95 -5.67
C SER A 94 -9.72 -14.91 -4.66
N SER A 95 -10.40 -13.77 -4.60
CA SER A 95 -11.63 -13.62 -3.81
C SER A 95 -12.70 -14.65 -4.19
N ALA A 96 -12.74 -15.12 -5.44
CA ALA A 96 -13.78 -16.03 -5.92
C ALA A 96 -13.51 -17.50 -5.57
N THR A 97 -12.24 -17.91 -5.47
CA THR A 97 -11.87 -19.33 -5.36
C THR A 97 -11.15 -19.67 -4.07
N ASP A 98 -10.41 -18.73 -3.46
CA ASP A 98 -9.60 -19.00 -2.27
C ASP A 98 -10.32 -18.61 -0.97
N VAL A 99 -11.46 -17.93 -1.06
CA VAL A 99 -12.35 -17.66 0.08
C VAL A 99 -13.41 -18.76 0.14
N PRO A 100 -13.56 -19.46 1.28
CA PRO A 100 -14.53 -20.54 1.43
C PRO A 100 -15.95 -19.99 1.64
N TRP A 101 -16.53 -19.32 0.63
CA TRP A 101 -17.83 -18.66 0.72
C TRP A 101 -18.99 -19.56 1.16
N HIS A 102 -18.89 -20.87 0.92
CA HIS A 102 -19.87 -21.86 1.38
C HIS A 102 -19.96 -21.97 2.90
N THR A 103 -19.01 -21.41 3.65
CA THR A 103 -19.02 -21.34 5.12
C THR A 103 -19.78 -20.15 5.66
N LEU A 104 -20.27 -19.25 4.78
CA LEU A 104 -21.16 -18.18 5.21
C LEU A 104 -22.49 -18.77 5.67
N GLU A 105 -22.89 -18.40 6.88
CA GLU A 105 -24.19 -18.71 7.46
C GLU A 105 -24.93 -17.40 7.76
N ALA A 106 -26.25 -17.47 7.89
CA ALA A 106 -27.04 -16.31 8.29
C ALA A 106 -26.63 -15.88 9.71
N LEU A 107 -26.22 -14.61 9.87
CA LEU A 107 -25.88 -14.03 11.15
C LEU A 107 -27.11 -13.33 11.78
N PRO A 108 -27.12 -13.12 13.09
CA PRO A 108 -28.08 -12.21 13.73
C PRO A 108 -28.08 -10.83 13.07
N ASP A 109 -29.27 -10.22 12.93
CA ASP A 109 -29.47 -8.96 12.19
C ASP A 109 -28.53 -7.81 12.60
N ASP A 110 -28.22 -7.69 13.89
CA ASP A 110 -27.33 -6.66 14.41
C ASP A 110 -25.87 -6.89 14.02
N ILE A 111 -25.42 -8.16 14.05
CA ILE A 111 -24.09 -8.56 13.61
C ILE A 111 -23.97 -8.43 12.09
N GLU A 112 -24.95 -8.89 11.32
CA GLU A 112 -24.93 -8.80 9.84
C GLU A 112 -24.88 -7.33 9.39
N ARG A 113 -25.63 -6.43 10.05
CA ARG A 113 -25.56 -4.98 9.76
C ARG A 113 -24.21 -4.37 10.11
N ALA A 114 -23.61 -4.80 11.21
CA ALA A 114 -22.29 -4.33 11.62
C ALA A 114 -21.20 -4.81 10.65
N GLU A 115 -21.25 -6.08 10.22
CA GLU A 115 -20.37 -6.63 9.16
C GLU A 115 -20.53 -5.84 7.85
N CYS A 116 -21.77 -5.62 7.41
CA CYS A 116 -22.05 -4.83 6.22
C CYS A 116 -21.48 -3.40 6.33
N GLN A 117 -21.60 -2.75 7.49
CA GLN A 117 -21.07 -1.41 7.71
C GLN A 117 -19.54 -1.38 7.73
N LEU A 118 -18.89 -2.38 8.32
CA LEU A 118 -17.44 -2.50 8.33
C LEU A 118 -16.88 -2.83 6.94
N ALA A 119 -17.51 -3.77 6.22
CA ALA A 119 -17.14 -4.12 4.85
C ALA A 119 -17.37 -2.96 3.85
N THR A 120 -18.40 -2.13 4.08
CA THR A 120 -18.60 -0.88 3.32
C THR A 120 -17.41 0.06 3.52
N PHE A 121 -16.99 0.25 4.78
CA PHE A 121 -15.83 1.06 5.08
C PHE A 121 -14.56 0.52 4.43
N PHE A 122 -14.27 -0.78 4.55
CA PHE A 122 -13.07 -1.35 3.92
C PHE A 122 -13.10 -1.10 2.42
N THR A 123 -14.22 -1.38 1.75
CA THR A 123 -14.38 -1.08 0.30
C THR A 123 -14.05 0.38 -0.05
N GLU A 124 -14.36 1.34 0.82
CA GLU A 124 -14.05 2.76 0.62
C GLU A 124 -12.56 3.10 0.81
N VAL A 125 -11.91 2.54 1.83
CA VAL A 125 -10.48 2.81 2.05
C VAL A 125 -9.60 2.08 1.05
N GLU A 126 -9.97 0.86 0.63
CA GLU A 126 -9.20 0.13 -0.39
C GLU A 126 -9.28 0.84 -1.75
N PHE A 127 -10.40 1.50 -2.04
CA PHE A 127 -10.49 2.36 -3.22
C PHE A 127 -9.44 3.47 -3.19
N VAL A 128 -9.25 4.13 -2.04
CA VAL A 128 -8.23 5.17 -1.87
C VAL A 128 -6.81 4.56 -1.94
N ALA A 129 -6.60 3.42 -1.29
CA ALA A 129 -5.32 2.69 -1.29
C ALA A 129 -4.94 2.17 -2.69
N ALA A 130 -5.91 1.94 -3.58
CA ALA A 130 -5.65 1.62 -4.99
C ALA A 130 -5.38 2.87 -5.83
N ASP A 131 -6.34 3.81 -5.87
CA ASP A 131 -6.35 4.91 -6.85
C ASP A 131 -5.26 5.94 -6.56
N VAL A 132 -4.97 6.22 -5.28
CA VAL A 132 -3.99 7.25 -4.92
C VAL A 132 -2.57 6.81 -5.33
N PRO A 133 -2.05 5.63 -4.92
CA PRO A 133 -0.79 5.12 -5.47
C PRO A 133 -0.82 5.01 -6.99
N GLY A 134 -1.93 4.56 -7.59
CA GLY A 134 -2.14 4.49 -9.04
C GLY A 134 -1.83 5.82 -9.75
N ARG A 135 -2.29 6.95 -9.20
CA ARG A 135 -1.99 8.31 -9.70
C ARG A 135 -0.48 8.61 -9.71
N PHE A 136 0.24 8.19 -8.68
CA PHE A 136 1.68 8.41 -8.57
C PHE A 136 2.47 7.55 -9.55
N ILE A 137 2.07 6.29 -9.79
CA ILE A 137 2.75 5.38 -10.73
C ILE A 137 2.89 6.04 -12.11
N ALA A 138 1.83 6.64 -12.64
CA ALA A 138 1.87 7.28 -13.97
C ALA A 138 2.84 8.49 -14.04
N SER A 139 3.14 9.11 -12.89
CA SER A 139 3.95 10.32 -12.77
C SER A 139 5.44 10.06 -12.53
N MET A 140 5.83 8.79 -12.31
CA MET A 140 7.22 8.37 -12.07
C MET A 140 7.93 8.02 -13.38
N SER A 141 9.22 8.37 -13.49
CA SER A 141 10.03 7.87 -14.61
C SER A 141 10.01 6.33 -14.68
N PRO A 142 9.91 5.72 -15.87
CA PRO A 142 10.04 4.26 -16.05
C PRO A 142 11.40 3.71 -15.67
N ASP A 143 12.41 4.57 -15.46
CA ASP A 143 13.72 4.13 -14.96
C ASP A 143 13.65 3.63 -13.50
N TYR A 144 12.61 3.99 -12.73
CA TYR A 144 12.35 3.51 -11.36
C TYR A 144 11.37 2.33 -11.38
N ASP A 145 11.73 1.28 -12.10
CA ASP A 145 10.83 0.17 -12.42
C ASP A 145 10.44 -0.66 -11.20
N GLU A 146 11.34 -0.91 -10.26
CA GLU A 146 11.04 -1.69 -9.05
C GLU A 146 9.94 -1.05 -8.19
N THR A 147 10.03 0.26 -7.97
CA THR A 147 8.99 1.05 -7.28
C THR A 147 7.66 0.90 -8.00
N ARG A 148 7.66 1.12 -9.32
CA ARG A 148 6.45 1.05 -10.13
C ARG A 148 5.84 -0.35 -10.11
N GLN A 149 6.66 -1.39 -10.24
CA GLN A 149 6.23 -2.79 -10.22
C GLN A 149 5.59 -3.16 -8.89
N PHE A 150 6.21 -2.80 -7.77
CA PHE A 150 5.62 -3.04 -6.45
C PHE A 150 4.27 -2.31 -6.30
N LEU A 151 4.21 -1.01 -6.61
CA LEU A 151 2.96 -0.25 -6.49
C LEU A 151 1.85 -0.81 -7.40
N LEU A 152 2.18 -1.35 -8.57
CA LEU A 152 1.21 -2.05 -9.41
C LEU A 152 0.69 -3.33 -8.76
N THR A 153 1.52 -4.05 -7.99
CA THR A 153 1.04 -5.20 -7.19
C THR A 153 0.12 -4.73 -6.07
N GLN A 154 0.42 -3.63 -5.40
CA GLN A 154 -0.46 -3.02 -4.39
C GLN A 154 -1.82 -2.67 -5.00
N VAL A 155 -1.86 -2.00 -6.15
CA VAL A 155 -3.14 -1.72 -6.86
C VAL A 155 -3.95 -2.99 -7.13
N MET A 156 -3.28 -4.10 -7.49
CA MET A 156 -3.95 -5.39 -7.68
C MET A 156 -4.40 -6.06 -6.38
N ASP A 157 -3.65 -5.88 -5.30
CA ASP A 157 -4.00 -6.35 -3.95
C ASP A 157 -5.25 -5.60 -3.47
N GLU A 158 -5.26 -4.26 -3.55
CA GLU A 158 -6.38 -3.42 -3.15
C GLU A 158 -7.63 -3.63 -3.99
N SER A 159 -7.48 -3.85 -5.31
CA SER A 159 -8.60 -4.23 -6.16
C SER A 159 -9.29 -5.53 -5.70
N ARG A 160 -8.51 -6.50 -5.19
CA ARG A 160 -9.05 -7.74 -4.62
C ARG A 160 -9.68 -7.52 -3.27
N HIS A 161 -9.13 -6.63 -2.44
CA HIS A 161 -9.73 -6.28 -1.14
C HIS A 161 -11.07 -5.55 -1.34
N MET A 162 -11.16 -4.61 -2.28
CA MET A 162 -12.43 -3.99 -2.69
C MET A 162 -13.47 -5.04 -3.09
N ASP A 163 -13.09 -5.98 -3.95
CA ASP A 163 -14.01 -7.01 -4.44
C ASP A 163 -14.47 -7.96 -3.30
N VAL A 164 -13.56 -8.39 -2.43
CA VAL A 164 -13.88 -9.35 -1.37
C VAL A 164 -14.77 -8.74 -0.28
N PHE A 165 -14.50 -7.50 0.15
CA PHE A 165 -15.32 -6.82 1.15
C PHE A 165 -16.67 -6.43 0.57
N ARG A 166 -16.72 -5.98 -0.69
CA ARG A 166 -17.99 -5.73 -1.38
C ARG A 166 -18.83 -7.00 -1.51
N LYS A 167 -18.22 -8.13 -1.88
CA LYS A 167 -18.90 -9.43 -1.92
C LYS A 167 -19.45 -9.83 -0.56
N ARG A 168 -18.65 -9.67 0.51
CA ARG A 168 -19.10 -9.98 1.87
C ARG A 168 -20.29 -9.10 2.29
N ALA A 169 -20.25 -7.80 2.01
CA ALA A 169 -21.35 -6.88 2.32
C ALA A 169 -22.66 -7.25 1.60
N LEU A 170 -22.58 -7.83 0.40
CA LEU A 170 -23.75 -8.22 -0.40
C LEU A 170 -24.22 -9.66 -0.15
N ALA A 171 -23.45 -10.46 0.60
CA ALA A 171 -23.83 -11.82 0.95
C ALA A 171 -24.98 -11.84 1.97
N ASN A 172 -25.62 -13.00 2.18
CA ASN A 172 -26.70 -13.19 3.17
C ASN A 172 -27.91 -12.23 3.05
N GLY A 173 -28.09 -11.55 1.91
CA GLY A 173 -29.13 -10.52 1.77
C GLY A 173 -28.78 -9.19 2.45
N GLY A 174 -27.51 -8.99 2.81
CA GLY A 174 -26.95 -7.73 3.28
C GLY A 174 -26.87 -6.66 2.17
N GLY A 175 -26.16 -5.58 2.47
CA GLY A 175 -25.94 -4.51 1.51
C GLY A 175 -24.84 -3.54 1.93
N LEU A 176 -24.41 -2.71 0.99
CA LEU A 176 -23.58 -1.55 1.34
C LEU A 176 -24.37 -0.59 2.22
N MET A 177 -23.72 -0.14 3.29
CA MET A 177 -24.31 0.72 4.31
C MET A 177 -23.89 2.17 4.10
N ARG A 178 -23.80 2.95 5.18
CA ARG A 178 -23.53 4.38 5.09
C ARG A 178 -22.04 4.64 4.90
N ARG A 179 -21.72 5.48 3.92
CA ARG A 179 -20.37 6.02 3.74
C ARG A 179 -19.89 6.75 4.99
N VAL A 180 -18.64 6.56 5.36
CA VAL A 180 -18.04 7.29 6.48
C VAL A 180 -17.88 8.76 6.09
N ASP A 181 -18.29 9.66 6.98
CA ASP A 181 -18.07 11.08 6.76
C ASP A 181 -16.57 11.37 6.85
N THR A 182 -16.01 11.90 5.77
CA THR A 182 -14.60 12.27 5.69
C THR A 182 -14.40 13.79 5.77
N THR A 183 -15.48 14.54 5.99
CA THR A 183 -15.54 16.02 5.97
C THR A 183 -15.30 16.65 7.35
N THR A 184 -15.11 15.86 8.41
CA THR A 184 -14.98 16.38 9.77
C THR A 184 -13.53 16.73 10.16
N GLY A 185 -13.22 18.04 10.12
CA GLY A 185 -12.44 18.71 11.16
C GLY A 185 -10.93 18.89 10.99
N VAL A 186 -10.28 18.28 9.99
CA VAL A 186 -8.84 18.50 9.72
C VAL A 186 -8.66 18.87 8.25
N VAL A 187 -8.14 20.08 8.00
CA VAL A 187 -7.73 20.53 6.66
C VAL A 187 -6.32 19.98 6.40
N GLY A 188 -6.12 19.24 5.30
CA GLY A 188 -4.86 18.55 5.01
C GLY A 188 -4.72 17.23 5.76
N GLY A 189 -3.70 16.45 5.41
CA GLY A 189 -3.40 15.17 6.05
C GLY A 189 -3.96 13.95 5.31
N ARG A 190 -5.07 14.04 4.59
CA ARG A 190 -5.68 12.87 3.93
C ARG A 190 -4.76 12.27 2.86
N THR A 191 -4.92 10.98 2.62
CA THR A 191 -4.11 10.27 1.63
C THR A 191 -4.36 10.79 0.21
N ASP A 192 -5.61 11.08 -0.14
CA ASP A 192 -6.03 11.62 -1.45
C ASP A 192 -5.43 13.02 -1.76
N ASP A 193 -5.21 13.82 -0.72
CA ASP A 193 -4.63 15.16 -0.78
C ASP A 193 -3.09 15.19 -0.82
N ALA A 194 -2.42 14.03 -0.84
CA ALA A 194 -0.95 13.99 -0.88
C ALA A 194 -0.40 14.66 -2.15
N ARG A 195 0.58 15.56 -1.96
CA ARG A 195 1.17 16.42 -3.00
C ARG A 195 2.37 15.78 -3.68
N ASP A 196 3.13 14.99 -2.92
CA ASP A 196 4.24 14.20 -3.42
C ASP A 196 4.15 12.74 -2.95
N PHE A 197 5.04 11.90 -3.50
CA PHE A 197 5.04 10.48 -3.23
C PHE A 197 5.45 10.14 -1.79
N THR A 198 6.38 10.88 -1.21
CA THR A 198 6.82 10.69 0.18
C THR A 198 5.68 11.01 1.14
N GLU A 199 4.99 12.13 0.94
CA GLU A 199 3.80 12.51 1.70
C GLU A 199 2.72 11.42 1.63
N MET A 200 2.46 10.92 0.41
CA MET A 200 1.53 9.81 0.20
C MET A 200 1.97 8.58 0.97
N SER A 201 3.22 8.15 0.85
CA SER A 201 3.76 6.96 1.52
C SER A 201 3.75 7.10 3.04
N SER A 202 4.03 8.30 3.58
CA SER A 202 3.91 8.57 5.02
C SER A 202 2.47 8.42 5.50
N ARG A 203 1.50 8.95 4.75
CA ARG A 203 0.08 8.93 5.12
C ARG A 203 -0.57 7.56 4.94
N LEU A 204 -0.36 6.93 3.78
CA LEU A 204 -0.94 5.64 3.45
C LEU A 204 -0.20 4.51 4.17
N HIS A 205 1.05 4.23 3.81
CA HIS A 205 1.75 3.01 4.24
C HIS A 205 2.11 3.02 5.74
N ILE A 206 2.50 4.16 6.32
CA ILE A 206 2.94 4.21 7.73
C ILE A 206 1.78 4.37 8.71
N LEU A 207 0.83 5.24 8.36
CA LEU A 207 -0.27 5.62 9.25
C LEU A 207 -1.56 4.86 8.93
N GLY A 208 -2.08 4.98 7.70
CA GLY A 208 -3.33 4.36 7.24
C GLY A 208 -3.29 2.84 7.26
N GLU A 209 -2.62 2.24 6.29
CA GLU A 209 -2.42 0.79 6.17
C GLU A 209 -1.75 0.20 7.40
N GLY A 210 -0.81 0.94 8.01
CA GLY A 210 -0.23 0.54 9.29
C GLY A 210 -1.26 0.33 10.41
N GLY A 211 -2.38 1.07 10.38
CA GLY A 211 -3.52 0.89 11.29
C GLY A 211 -4.50 -0.20 10.82
N VAL A 212 -4.76 -0.28 9.52
CA VAL A 212 -5.62 -1.33 8.90
C VAL A 212 -5.01 -2.72 9.07
N LEU A 213 -3.69 -2.85 8.90
CA LEU A 213 -2.94 -4.09 9.14
C LEU A 213 -3.15 -4.63 10.56
N THR A 214 -3.19 -3.76 11.57
CA THR A 214 -3.50 -4.19 12.95
C THR A 214 -4.88 -4.82 13.02
N LEU A 215 -5.87 -4.26 12.32
CA LEU A 215 -7.23 -4.78 12.28
C LEU A 215 -7.31 -6.10 11.52
N PHE A 216 -6.68 -6.21 10.36
CA PHE A 216 -6.67 -7.47 9.61
C PHE A 216 -5.97 -8.60 10.38
N ARG A 217 -4.86 -8.31 11.06
CA ARG A 217 -4.21 -9.28 11.96
C ARG A 217 -5.09 -9.72 13.13
N LEU A 218 -6.02 -8.88 13.54
CA LEU A 218 -6.99 -9.15 14.60
C LEU A 218 -8.37 -9.51 14.07
N GLY A 219 -8.53 -9.66 12.75
CA GLY A 219 -9.83 -9.79 12.11
C GLY A 219 -10.59 -11.03 12.54
N GLU A 220 -9.89 -12.08 12.98
CA GLU A 220 -10.52 -13.27 13.56
C GLU A 220 -11.31 -12.97 14.85
N LEU A 221 -10.99 -11.91 15.60
CA LEU A 221 -11.76 -11.49 16.77
C LEU A 221 -13.13 -10.91 16.41
N MET A 222 -13.31 -10.48 15.17
CA MET A 222 -14.54 -9.89 14.64
C MET A 222 -15.15 -10.73 13.52
N ALA A 223 -14.59 -11.92 13.22
CA ALA A 223 -15.10 -12.83 12.22
C ALA A 223 -16.01 -13.90 12.85
N TYR A 224 -17.12 -14.19 12.19
CA TYR A 224 -18.17 -15.13 12.60
C TYR A 224 -18.17 -16.42 11.78
N ASN A 225 -17.40 -16.50 10.70
CA ASN A 225 -17.27 -17.70 9.87
C ASN A 225 -15.86 -17.80 9.25
N ASP A 226 -15.56 -18.94 8.62
CA ASP A 226 -14.24 -19.20 8.05
C ASP A 226 -13.97 -18.42 6.76
N ALA A 227 -15.01 -17.97 6.05
CA ALA A 227 -14.86 -17.05 4.93
C ALA A 227 -14.28 -15.72 5.40
N GLU A 228 -14.89 -15.08 6.39
CA GLU A 228 -14.41 -13.82 7.00
C GLU A 228 -13.00 -13.95 7.58
N LYS A 229 -12.71 -15.02 8.34
CA LYS A 229 -11.35 -15.28 8.82
C LYS A 229 -10.33 -15.37 7.68
N THR A 230 -10.70 -16.02 6.59
CA THR A 230 -9.84 -16.16 5.41
C THR A 230 -9.60 -14.81 4.75
N ILE A 231 -10.64 -13.98 4.60
CA ILE A 231 -10.52 -12.61 4.07
C ILE A 231 -9.49 -11.83 4.89
N TYR A 232 -9.65 -11.76 6.21
CA TYR A 232 -8.75 -11.00 7.07
C TYR A 232 -7.30 -11.51 7.05
N ARG A 233 -7.08 -12.83 7.06
CA ARG A 233 -5.72 -13.40 6.99
C ARG A 233 -5.02 -13.06 5.67
N ARG A 234 -5.75 -13.13 4.55
CA ARG A 234 -5.21 -12.84 3.22
C ARG A 234 -4.91 -11.35 3.06
N ALA A 235 -5.83 -10.49 3.45
CA ALA A 235 -5.63 -9.05 3.45
C ALA A 235 -4.46 -8.64 4.37
N ALA A 236 -4.34 -9.22 5.58
CA ALA A 236 -3.22 -8.95 6.48
C ALA A 236 -1.85 -9.32 5.89
N GLN A 237 -1.79 -10.34 5.02
CA GLN A 237 -0.56 -10.75 4.34
C GLN A 237 -0.16 -9.72 3.27
N ASP A 238 -1.14 -9.15 2.58
CA ASP A 238 -0.95 -8.15 1.53
C ASP A 238 -0.53 -6.81 2.15
N GLU A 239 -1.29 -6.33 3.13
CA GLU A 239 -1.00 -5.11 3.90
C GLU A 239 0.38 -5.12 4.56
N ALA A 240 0.86 -6.29 4.99
CA ALA A 240 2.19 -6.40 5.57
C ALA A 240 3.29 -6.00 4.57
N ARG A 241 3.09 -6.25 3.27
CA ARG A 241 4.02 -5.85 2.22
C ARG A 241 3.91 -4.35 1.92
N HIS A 242 2.70 -3.80 1.89
CA HIS A 242 2.48 -2.36 1.64
C HIS A 242 3.11 -1.51 2.77
N VAL A 243 2.91 -1.91 4.03
CA VAL A 243 3.56 -1.29 5.19
C VAL A 243 5.09 -1.45 5.13
N ALA A 244 5.60 -2.63 4.74
CA ALA A 244 7.03 -2.85 4.60
C ALA A 244 7.64 -1.95 3.52
N PHE A 245 6.95 -1.77 2.40
CA PHE A 245 7.35 -0.83 1.35
C PHE A 245 7.50 0.59 1.89
N GLY A 246 6.49 1.10 2.62
CA GLY A 246 6.56 2.44 3.20
C GLY A 246 7.71 2.62 4.20
N ILE A 247 7.98 1.60 5.03
CA ILE A 247 9.11 1.60 5.96
C ILE A 247 10.44 1.72 5.21
N LEU A 248 10.62 0.92 4.16
CA LEU A 248 11.85 0.88 3.38
C LEU A 248 12.06 2.15 2.55
N HIS A 249 11.00 2.76 2.03
CA HIS A 249 11.04 4.06 1.37
C HIS A 249 11.46 5.17 2.35
N LEU A 250 10.79 5.30 3.50
CA LEU A 250 11.13 6.35 4.47
C LEU A 250 12.52 6.15 5.07
N LYS A 251 12.94 4.90 5.29
CA LYS A 251 14.30 4.61 5.75
C LYS A 251 15.34 5.11 4.76
N TYR A 252 15.17 4.78 3.48
CA TYR A 252 16.06 5.24 2.42
C TYR A 252 16.11 6.77 2.39
N LEU A 253 14.95 7.42 2.34
CA LEU A 253 14.85 8.88 2.34
C LEU A 253 15.54 9.53 3.55
N GLY A 254 15.32 8.99 4.76
CA GLY A 254 15.92 9.51 5.98
C GLY A 254 17.45 9.38 6.01
N GLU A 255 18.00 8.39 5.31
CA GLU A 255 19.44 8.15 5.20
C GLU A 255 20.08 8.98 4.07
N THR A 256 19.37 9.23 2.96
CA THR A 256 19.92 9.92 1.78
C THR A 256 19.58 11.41 1.69
N CYS A 257 18.46 11.83 2.29
CA CYS A 257 17.94 13.19 2.22
C CYS A 257 17.62 13.73 3.62
N PRO A 258 18.62 13.84 4.52
CA PRO A 258 18.41 14.29 5.90
C PRO A 258 17.75 15.67 5.99
N GLU A 259 17.91 16.53 4.97
CA GLU A 259 17.25 17.82 4.86
C GLU A 259 15.71 17.73 4.75
N ARG A 260 15.17 16.60 4.25
CA ARG A 260 13.72 16.33 4.17
C ARG A 260 13.15 15.72 5.45
N ARG A 261 13.96 15.53 6.50
CA ARG A 261 13.50 14.92 7.75
C ARG A 261 12.36 15.70 8.42
N GLU A 262 12.48 17.02 8.48
CA GLU A 262 11.44 17.89 9.07
C GLU A 262 10.14 17.90 8.26
N GLU A 263 10.25 17.77 6.93
CA GLU A 263 9.11 17.60 6.03
C GLU A 263 8.35 16.31 6.38
N VAL A 264 9.03 15.18 6.48
CA VAL A 264 8.42 13.90 6.87
C VAL A 264 7.79 13.97 8.26
N HIS A 265 8.46 14.60 9.22
CA HIS A 265 7.86 14.78 10.54
C HIS A 265 6.57 15.61 10.50
N THR A 266 6.46 16.61 9.61
CA THR A 266 5.23 17.39 9.43
C THR A 266 4.08 16.49 8.97
N TYR A 267 4.33 15.59 8.01
CA TYR A 267 3.31 14.62 7.55
C TYR A 267 2.87 13.69 8.69
N LEU A 268 3.82 13.26 9.51
CA LEU A 268 3.52 12.40 10.64
C LEU A 268 2.81 13.16 11.78
N ASP A 269 3.08 14.45 11.99
CA ASP A 269 2.36 15.30 12.96
C ASP A 269 0.86 15.36 12.59
N GLU A 270 0.54 15.60 11.32
CA GLU A 270 -0.84 15.58 10.79
C GLU A 270 -1.51 14.20 10.94
N GLY A 271 -0.75 13.13 10.71
CA GLY A 271 -1.19 11.75 10.92
C GLY A 271 -1.55 11.44 12.37
N GLU A 272 -0.69 11.83 13.29
CA GLU A 272 -0.90 11.57 14.71
C GLU A 272 -2.08 12.35 15.29
N ILE A 273 -2.31 13.58 14.85
CA ILE A 273 -3.51 14.36 15.22
C ILE A 273 -4.77 13.57 14.84
N ARG A 274 -4.82 13.01 13.62
CA ARG A 274 -5.97 12.22 13.16
C ARG A 274 -6.12 10.92 13.91
N GLN A 275 -5.03 10.21 14.16
CA GLN A 275 -5.06 8.98 14.95
C GLN A 275 -5.53 9.22 16.39
N ALA A 276 -5.09 10.32 17.01
CA ALA A 276 -5.48 10.70 18.36
C ALA A 276 -6.95 11.13 18.45
N THR A 277 -7.41 11.95 17.51
CA THR A 277 -8.77 12.54 17.50
C THR A 277 -9.84 11.64 16.88
N GLY A 278 -9.44 10.63 16.09
CA GLY A 278 -10.35 9.86 15.24
C GLY A 278 -10.84 10.64 14.01
N ALA A 279 -10.33 11.84 13.76
CA ALA A 279 -10.75 12.69 12.64
C ALA A 279 -10.28 12.15 11.28
N GLY A 280 -10.99 12.53 10.21
CA GLY A 280 -10.67 12.16 8.83
C GLY A 280 -11.23 10.81 8.37
N GLY A 281 -11.70 9.97 9.28
CA GLY A 281 -12.45 8.76 8.95
C GLY A 281 -11.63 7.62 8.34
N GLU A 282 -10.32 7.76 8.13
CA GLU A 282 -9.44 6.73 7.51
C GLU A 282 -9.10 5.55 8.43
N ASN A 283 -9.31 5.68 9.75
CA ASN A 283 -9.12 4.59 10.72
C ASN A 283 -10.48 4.13 11.24
N PRO A 284 -10.94 2.89 10.98
CA PRO A 284 -12.27 2.48 11.38
C PRO A 284 -12.39 2.31 12.90
N ALA A 285 -11.26 2.12 13.60
CA ALA A 285 -11.17 2.10 15.06
C ALA A 285 -11.06 3.51 15.69
N GLY A 286 -11.16 4.57 14.89
CA GLY A 286 -11.19 5.96 15.38
C GLY A 286 -12.41 6.25 16.26
N THR A 287 -12.35 7.31 17.05
CA THR A 287 -13.49 7.75 17.88
C THR A 287 -14.59 8.37 17.03
N GLN A 288 -15.84 8.12 17.41
CA GLN A 288 -17.03 8.80 16.85
C GLN A 288 -17.26 8.55 15.36
N THR A 289 -16.84 7.39 14.86
CA THR A 289 -17.12 6.94 13.49
C THR A 289 -18.25 5.91 13.51
N LEU A 290 -19.05 5.86 12.44
CA LEU A 290 -20.04 4.81 12.22
C LEU A 290 -19.42 3.40 12.29
N THR A 291 -18.14 3.30 11.92
CA THR A 291 -17.37 2.05 11.96
C THR A 291 -16.95 1.65 13.35
N SER A 292 -16.74 2.60 14.28
CA SER A 292 -16.39 2.27 15.67
C SER A 292 -17.53 1.59 16.41
N GLU A 293 -18.77 2.00 16.13
CA GLU A 293 -19.98 1.33 16.66
C GLU A 293 -20.13 -0.07 16.07
N ALA A 294 -19.95 -0.22 14.74
CA ALA A 294 -19.96 -1.52 14.09
C ALA A 294 -18.89 -2.46 14.67
N LEU A 295 -17.66 -1.98 14.83
CA LEU A 295 -16.59 -2.76 15.47
C LEU A 295 -16.93 -3.15 16.90
N ALA A 296 -17.55 -2.26 17.69
CA ALA A 296 -17.95 -2.61 19.05
C ALA A 296 -19.04 -3.70 19.07
N VAL A 297 -20.00 -3.68 18.14
CA VAL A 297 -20.98 -4.77 17.98
C VAL A 297 -20.29 -6.08 17.61
N LEU A 298 -19.39 -6.07 16.62
CA LEU A 298 -18.70 -7.26 16.13
C LEU A 298 -17.77 -7.87 17.19
N LEU A 299 -16.99 -7.05 17.88
CA LEU A 299 -16.07 -7.50 18.93
C LEU A 299 -16.81 -7.95 20.19
N GLY A 300 -17.98 -7.36 20.47
CA GLY A 300 -18.81 -7.71 21.61
C GLY A 300 -19.62 -9.00 21.43
N GLY A 301 -19.85 -9.44 20.19
CA GLY A 301 -20.74 -10.57 19.92
C GLY A 301 -22.22 -10.18 19.85
N GLY A 302 -22.52 -8.95 19.42
CA GLY A 302 -23.88 -8.42 19.31
C GLY A 302 -24.09 -7.07 20.03
N LYS A 303 -25.19 -6.39 19.69
CA LYS A 303 -25.52 -5.03 20.17
C LYS A 303 -25.72 -4.94 21.68
N ASP A 304 -26.10 -6.04 22.31
CA ASP A 304 -26.34 -6.10 23.76
C ASP A 304 -25.03 -6.17 24.57
N LYS A 305 -23.88 -6.31 23.89
CA LYS A 305 -22.53 -6.42 24.48
C LYS A 305 -21.56 -5.35 23.95
N VAL A 306 -22.10 -4.21 23.54
CA VAL A 306 -21.31 -3.11 22.97
C VAL A 306 -20.28 -2.57 23.96
N ASP A 307 -20.57 -2.57 25.26
CA ASP A 307 -19.62 -2.13 26.29
C ASP A 307 -18.39 -3.05 26.36
N GLU A 308 -18.58 -4.36 26.25
CA GLU A 308 -17.48 -5.34 26.14
C GLU A 308 -16.70 -5.15 24.85
N GLY A 309 -17.41 -5.01 23.72
CA GLY A 309 -16.79 -4.77 22.43
C GLY A 309 -15.97 -3.47 22.39
N TYR A 310 -16.44 -2.43 23.05
CA TYR A 310 -15.72 -1.15 23.15
C TYR A 310 -14.43 -1.28 23.97
N LYS A 311 -14.42 -2.10 25.03
CA LYS A 311 -13.17 -2.41 25.77
C LYS A 311 -12.14 -3.09 24.88
N ILE A 312 -12.57 -4.04 24.03
CA ILE A 312 -11.70 -4.71 23.07
C ILE A 312 -11.22 -3.71 22.02
N LEU A 313 -12.10 -2.86 21.50
CA LEU A 313 -11.76 -1.80 20.55
C LEU A 313 -10.70 -0.84 21.12
N MET A 314 -10.80 -0.46 22.40
CA MET A 314 -9.76 0.36 23.04
C MET A 314 -8.41 -0.36 23.13
N ALA A 315 -8.40 -1.68 23.37
CA ALA A 315 -7.17 -2.47 23.32
C ALA A 315 -6.56 -2.52 21.90
N ILE A 316 -7.40 -2.62 20.86
CA ILE A 316 -6.96 -2.53 19.46
C ILE A 316 -6.31 -1.18 19.18
N ARG A 317 -6.91 -0.07 19.62
CA ARG A 317 -6.34 1.28 19.44
C ARG A 317 -4.99 1.44 20.13
N LYS A 318 -4.84 0.93 21.36
CA LYS A 318 -3.55 0.90 22.07
C LYS A 318 -2.50 0.12 21.27
N ARG A 319 -2.90 -1.01 20.68
CA ARG A 319 -2.03 -1.80 19.82
C ARG A 319 -1.65 -1.07 18.54
N GLN A 320 -2.58 -0.38 17.87
CA GLN A 320 -2.28 0.46 16.70
C GLN A 320 -1.22 1.53 17.03
N ALA A 321 -1.32 2.19 18.19
CA ALA A 321 -0.33 3.19 18.63
C ALA A 321 1.05 2.55 18.88
N LYS A 322 1.09 1.36 19.51
CA LYS A 322 2.33 0.62 19.76
C LYS A 322 3.00 0.16 18.45
N GLU A 323 2.22 -0.39 17.52
CA GLU A 323 2.72 -0.84 16.23
C GLU A 323 3.18 0.35 15.37
N TYR A 324 2.52 1.51 15.48
CA TYR A 324 2.98 2.76 14.87
C TYR A 324 4.37 3.19 15.39
N PHE A 325 4.63 3.13 16.69
CA PHE A 325 5.97 3.43 17.24
C PHE A 325 7.03 2.43 16.77
N GLN A 326 6.67 1.16 16.58
CA GLN A 326 7.56 0.16 15.98
C GLN A 326 7.90 0.51 14.52
N ARG A 327 6.92 1.01 13.75
CA ARG A 327 7.14 1.48 12.37
C ARG A 327 8.08 2.68 12.35
N LEU A 328 7.87 3.68 13.21
CA LEU A 328 8.77 4.83 13.35
C LEU A 328 10.23 4.39 13.61
N LYS A 329 10.42 3.41 14.49
CA LYS A 329 11.75 2.86 14.79
C LYS A 329 12.36 2.11 13.61
N SER A 330 11.53 1.41 12.85
CA SER A 330 11.96 0.63 11.69
C SER A 330 12.37 1.53 10.52
N CYS A 331 11.71 2.69 10.35
CA CYS A 331 12.03 3.65 9.30
C CYS A 331 13.00 4.77 9.72
N GLY A 332 13.46 4.80 10.98
CA GLY A 332 14.46 5.78 11.46
C GLY A 332 13.90 7.16 11.83
N PHE A 333 12.61 7.23 12.21
CA PHE A 333 11.92 8.44 12.66
C PHE A 333 11.45 8.35 14.13
N ASP A 334 12.11 7.53 14.95
CA ASP A 334 11.75 7.31 16.36
C ASP A 334 12.32 8.35 17.35
N ASP A 335 13.25 9.21 16.91
CA ASP A 335 13.71 10.37 17.71
C ASP A 335 12.53 11.23 18.20
N ARG A 336 11.45 11.31 17.41
CA ARG A 336 10.23 12.03 17.77
C ARG A 336 9.53 11.49 19.01
N ILE A 337 9.71 10.21 19.33
CA ILE A 337 9.17 9.57 20.54
C ILE A 337 9.86 10.15 21.79
N HIS A 338 11.12 10.53 21.67
CA HIS A 338 11.96 10.96 22.80
C HIS A 338 12.12 12.48 22.90
N ASN A 339 11.95 13.22 21.80
CA ASN A 339 12.11 14.68 21.76
C ASN A 339 10.83 15.47 22.09
N GLY A 340 9.74 14.78 22.44
CA GLY A 340 8.47 15.41 22.84
C GLY A 340 7.55 15.82 21.69
N ARG A 341 7.86 15.42 20.44
CA ARG A 341 7.06 15.77 19.25
C ARG A 341 5.84 14.88 19.05
N VAL A 342 5.89 13.61 19.46
CA VAL A 342 4.74 12.69 19.35
C VAL A 342 3.50 13.26 20.04
N ASN A 343 2.34 13.12 19.40
CA ASN A 343 1.06 13.50 20.01
C ASN A 343 0.89 12.87 21.41
N PRO A 344 0.65 13.68 22.47
CA PRO A 344 0.58 13.20 23.85
C PRO A 344 -0.44 12.08 24.09
N ALA A 345 -1.55 12.07 23.34
CA ALA A 345 -2.59 11.06 23.49
C ALA A 345 -2.10 9.66 23.04
N LEU A 346 -1.31 9.60 21.96
CA LEU A 346 -0.72 8.34 21.48
C LEU A 346 0.34 7.84 22.46
N LEU A 347 1.16 8.75 22.99
CA LEU A 347 2.19 8.39 23.97
C LEU A 347 1.57 7.85 25.28
N ALA A 348 0.46 8.43 25.75
CA ALA A 348 -0.28 7.93 26.91
C ALA A 348 -0.86 6.54 26.66
N ALA A 349 -1.43 6.30 25.47
CA ALA A 349 -2.03 5.02 25.11
C ALA A 349 -1.05 3.83 25.19
N VAL A 350 0.25 4.06 24.97
CA VAL A 350 1.31 3.03 25.02
C VAL A 350 1.95 2.90 26.41
N LYS A 351 1.86 3.92 27.28
CA LYS A 351 2.38 3.84 28.66
C LYS A 351 1.47 3.01 29.58
N ASP A 352 0.18 3.01 29.30
CA ASP A 352 -0.85 2.31 30.09
C ASP A 352 -1.14 0.88 29.57
N SER A 353 -0.16 0.22 28.93
CA SER A 353 -0.33 -1.08 28.25
C SER A 353 0.57 -2.18 28.79
#